data_AF-A0A6G1KJ41-F1
#
_entry.id   AF-A0A6G1KJ41-F1
#
_cell.length_a   1.000
_cell.length_b   1.000
_cell.length_c   1.000
_cell.angle_alpha   90.00
_cell.angle_beta   90.00
_cell.angle_gamma   90.00
#
_symmetry.space_group_name_H-M   'P 1'
#
loop_
_entity.id
_entity.type
_entity.pdbx_description
1 polymer ?
#
loop_
_entity_poly.entity_id
_entity_poly.type
_entity_poly.pdbx_seq_one_letter_code
_entity_poly.pdbx_strand_id
1 'polypeptide(L)'
;MSIEFLNVFPGLPANASATHAHILDVPDDYHTYEQRSKPKLWDGIVTMLFKISPDTLKMFLSPKIKSFRLIFHFDENPWGEHKFIIWRRRTEVLVGSFEVHVEENLYEWDMRAKCTIGYDGVWETHFASHRSYCKRSLAHAWKGPYFSYKQFKMHDAANEGVRNGIAVCLGEQILIDKLWNVRHTLETA
;
A
#
# COMPACT_ATOMS: atom_id res chain seq x y z
N MET A 1 -0.53 5.16 -23.57
CA MET A 1 -0.55 3.67 -23.57
C MET A 1 -1.52 3.19 -22.49
N SER A 2 -2.35 2.15 -22.69
CA SER A 2 -3.28 1.66 -21.66
C SER A 2 -2.66 0.56 -20.81
N ILE A 3 -2.87 0.57 -19.49
CA ILE A 3 -2.57 -0.59 -18.64
C ILE A 3 -3.43 -1.77 -19.10
N GLU A 4 -2.82 -2.95 -19.21
CA GLU A 4 -3.50 -4.22 -19.44
C GLU A 4 -3.47 -5.10 -18.19
N PHE A 5 -4.51 -5.91 -18.00
CA PHE A 5 -4.57 -6.90 -16.92
C PHE A 5 -3.99 -8.22 -17.41
N LEU A 6 -3.04 -8.76 -16.65
CA LEU A 6 -2.30 -9.96 -16.99
C LEU A 6 -2.93 -11.20 -16.37
N ASN A 7 -3.04 -12.28 -17.15
CA ASN A 7 -3.50 -13.58 -16.67
C ASN A 7 -2.32 -14.51 -16.33
N VAL A 8 -1.45 -14.06 -15.43
CA VAL A 8 -0.15 -14.71 -15.12
C VAL A 8 -0.09 -15.35 -13.73
N PHE A 9 -1.15 -15.22 -12.94
CA PHE A 9 -1.23 -15.81 -11.60
C PHE A 9 -2.61 -16.44 -11.40
N PRO A 10 -2.73 -17.77 -11.18
CA PRO A 10 -4.01 -18.48 -11.17
C PRO A 10 -5.06 -17.94 -10.18
N GLY A 11 -4.62 -17.31 -9.09
CA GLY A 11 -5.52 -16.71 -8.09
C GLY A 11 -6.01 -15.30 -8.40
N LEU A 12 -5.55 -14.68 -9.49
CA LEU A 12 -5.87 -13.29 -9.88
C LEU A 12 -6.12 -13.22 -11.40
N PRO A 13 -7.23 -13.77 -11.91
CA PRO A 13 -7.50 -13.79 -13.34
C PRO A 13 -7.82 -12.38 -13.86
N ALA A 14 -7.36 -12.07 -15.06
CA ALA A 14 -7.51 -10.74 -15.68
C ALA A 14 -8.97 -10.31 -15.93
N ASN A 15 -9.92 -11.25 -15.94
CA ASN A 15 -11.34 -11.01 -16.16
C ASN A 15 -12.17 -10.98 -14.86
N ALA A 16 -11.53 -10.92 -13.69
CA ALA A 16 -12.22 -10.75 -12.42
C ALA A 16 -12.97 -9.39 -12.36
N SER A 17 -13.87 -9.25 -11.38
CA SER A 17 -14.57 -7.97 -11.20
C SER A 17 -13.59 -6.88 -10.73
N ALA A 18 -13.94 -5.61 -10.95
CA ALA A 18 -13.12 -4.46 -10.54
C ALA A 18 -12.85 -4.36 -9.01
N THR A 19 -13.53 -5.17 -8.19
CA THR A 19 -13.33 -5.28 -6.75
C THR A 19 -12.33 -6.36 -6.35
N HIS A 20 -11.85 -7.16 -7.31
CA HIS A 20 -10.72 -8.06 -7.16
C HIS A 20 -9.43 -7.38 -7.60
N ALA A 21 -8.30 -7.94 -7.18
CA ALA A 21 -7.00 -7.44 -7.59
C ALA A 21 -6.53 -8.06 -8.90
N HIS A 22 -5.85 -7.25 -9.72
CA HIS A 22 -5.31 -7.64 -11.01
C HIS A 22 -3.81 -7.34 -11.04
N ILE A 23 -3.05 -8.24 -11.68
CA ILE A 23 -1.65 -7.96 -12.01
C ILE A 23 -1.65 -7.13 -13.28
N LEU A 24 -0.94 -6.00 -13.24
CA LEU A 24 -0.88 -5.05 -14.34
C LEU A 24 0.37 -5.28 -15.19
N ASP A 25 0.24 -5.10 -16.50
CA ASP A 25 1.41 -4.83 -17.35
C ASP A 25 1.79 -3.36 -17.23
N VAL A 26 2.94 -3.10 -16.63
CA VAL A 26 3.40 -1.75 -16.30
C VAL A 26 4.59 -1.43 -17.21
N PRO A 27 4.43 -0.51 -18.19
CA PRO A 27 5.53 -0.12 -19.06
C PRO A 27 6.58 0.69 -18.30
N ASP A 28 7.77 0.81 -18.89
CA ASP A 28 8.88 1.46 -18.21
C ASP A 28 8.69 2.97 -18.00
N ASP A 29 7.95 3.62 -18.90
CA ASP A 29 7.57 5.03 -18.89
C ASP A 29 6.18 5.27 -18.28
N TYR A 30 5.74 4.40 -17.38
CA TYR A 30 4.44 4.52 -16.75
C TYR A 30 4.27 5.83 -15.96
N HIS A 31 3.35 6.67 -16.44
CA HIS A 31 2.95 7.92 -15.78
C HIS A 31 1.42 8.06 -15.77
N THR A 32 0.86 8.71 -14.74
CA THR A 32 -0.60 8.73 -14.48
C THR A 32 -1.39 9.71 -15.32
N TYR A 33 -0.76 10.71 -15.92
CA TYR A 33 -1.44 11.76 -16.68
C TYR A 33 -2.16 11.26 -17.95
N GLU A 34 -1.76 10.11 -18.48
CA GLU A 34 -2.26 9.60 -19.77
C GLU A 34 -3.26 8.43 -19.63
N GLN A 35 -3.57 8.02 -18.40
CA GLN A 35 -4.34 6.79 -18.14
C GLN A 35 -5.84 7.09 -18.04
N ARG A 36 -6.65 6.45 -18.89
CA ARG A 36 -8.14 6.55 -18.83
C ARG A 36 -8.73 5.79 -17.63
N SER A 37 -8.06 4.76 -17.16
CA SER A 37 -8.46 3.95 -16.00
C SER A 37 -7.36 3.97 -14.96
N LYS A 38 -7.70 4.44 -13.74
CA LYS A 38 -6.76 4.46 -12.63
C LYS A 38 -6.73 3.09 -11.94
N PRO A 39 -5.56 2.48 -11.76
CA PRO A 39 -5.45 1.22 -11.03
C PRO A 39 -5.91 1.41 -9.58
N LYS A 40 -6.47 0.35 -9.00
CA LYS A 40 -6.82 0.35 -7.58
C LYS A 40 -5.58 0.12 -6.73
N LEU A 41 -5.67 0.47 -5.46
CA LEU A 41 -4.62 0.22 -4.47
C LEU A 41 -4.16 -1.24 -4.50
N TRP A 42 -5.10 -2.17 -4.49
CA TRP A 42 -4.81 -3.60 -4.47
C TRP A 42 -4.19 -4.10 -5.79
N ASP A 43 -4.48 -3.49 -6.93
CA ASP A 43 -3.79 -3.81 -8.20
C ASP A 43 -2.31 -3.42 -8.11
N GLY A 44 -2.02 -2.24 -7.57
CA GLY A 44 -0.66 -1.79 -7.29
C GLY A 44 0.08 -2.74 -6.34
N ILE A 45 -0.57 -3.13 -5.23
CA ILE A 45 -0.02 -4.07 -4.26
C ILE A 45 0.32 -5.42 -4.91
N VAL A 46 -0.64 -6.09 -5.56
CA VAL A 46 -0.39 -7.43 -6.11
C VAL A 46 0.60 -7.41 -7.27
N THR A 47 0.59 -6.36 -8.08
CA THR A 47 1.57 -6.17 -9.16
C THR A 47 2.99 -6.03 -8.60
N MET A 48 3.19 -5.17 -7.60
CA MET A 48 4.49 -5.02 -6.95
C MET A 48 4.96 -6.31 -6.31
N LEU A 49 4.09 -7.01 -5.57
CA LEU A 49 4.46 -8.28 -4.93
C LEU A 49 4.85 -9.33 -5.97
N PHE A 50 4.14 -9.41 -7.09
CA PHE A 50 4.47 -10.31 -8.21
C PHE A 50 5.81 -9.95 -8.87
N LYS A 51 6.08 -8.65 -9.09
CA LYS A 51 7.34 -8.15 -9.65
C LYS A 51 8.54 -8.39 -8.72
N ILE A 52 8.35 -8.36 -7.39
CA ILE A 52 9.36 -8.82 -6.43
C ILE A 52 9.61 -10.32 -6.61
N SER A 53 8.56 -11.13 -6.48
CA SER A 53 8.56 -12.52 -6.95
C SER A 53 7.14 -13.11 -6.89
N PRO A 54 6.80 -14.07 -7.77
CA PRO A 54 5.53 -14.80 -7.68
C PRO A 54 5.31 -15.47 -6.31
N ASP A 55 6.38 -15.92 -5.65
CA ASP A 55 6.31 -16.53 -4.32
C ASP A 55 5.96 -15.51 -3.23
N THR A 56 6.46 -14.28 -3.33
CA THR A 56 6.08 -13.17 -2.43
C THR A 56 4.57 -12.91 -2.49
N LEU A 57 4.00 -12.84 -3.70
CA LEU A 57 2.56 -12.71 -3.88
C LEU A 57 1.79 -13.92 -3.33
N LYS A 58 2.28 -15.14 -3.60
CA LYS A 58 1.66 -16.37 -3.10
C LYS A 58 1.62 -16.43 -1.57
N MET A 59 2.71 -16.05 -0.90
CA MET A 59 2.75 -15.92 0.56
C MET A 59 1.76 -14.84 1.04
N PHE A 60 1.76 -13.69 0.37
CA PHE A 60 0.87 -12.58 0.71
C PHE A 60 -0.58 -12.96 0.58
N LEU A 61 -1.00 -13.77 -0.40
CA LEU A 61 -2.40 -14.18 -0.61
C LEU A 61 -2.81 -15.43 0.16
N SER A 62 -1.86 -16.16 0.74
CA SER A 62 -2.14 -17.40 1.47
C SER A 62 -3.22 -17.19 2.55
N PRO A 63 -4.29 -17.99 2.60
CA PRO A 63 -5.30 -17.87 3.66
C PRO A 63 -4.76 -18.26 5.03
N LYS A 64 -3.59 -18.91 5.09
CA LYS A 64 -2.94 -19.36 6.33
C LYS A 64 -1.99 -18.32 6.93
N ILE A 65 -1.69 -17.24 6.21
CA ILE A 65 -0.76 -16.21 6.69
C ILE A 65 -1.35 -15.49 7.91
N LYS A 66 -0.62 -15.45 9.02
CA LYS A 66 -1.08 -14.71 10.21
C LYS A 66 -0.62 -13.27 10.12
N SER A 67 0.63 -13.06 9.71
CA SER A 67 1.20 -11.74 9.44
C SER A 67 2.15 -11.81 8.26
N PHE A 68 2.05 -10.83 7.37
CA PHE A 68 3.01 -10.56 6.31
C PHE A 68 3.37 -9.07 6.41
N ARG A 69 4.64 -8.74 6.52
CA ARG A 69 5.09 -7.35 6.61
C ARG A 69 6.27 -7.14 5.68
N LEU A 70 6.07 -6.27 4.70
CA LEU A 70 7.06 -5.86 3.74
C LEU A 70 7.34 -4.37 3.93
N ILE A 71 8.58 -4.03 4.26
CA ILE A 71 9.03 -2.66 4.54
C ILE A 71 10.07 -2.27 3.50
N PHE A 72 9.82 -1.20 2.77
CA PHE A 72 10.76 -0.59 1.84
C PHE A 72 11.49 0.55 2.54
N HIS A 73 12.78 0.64 2.27
CA HIS A 73 13.65 1.66 2.83
C HIS A 73 14.14 2.54 1.68
N PHE A 74 13.71 3.80 1.68
CA PHE A 74 14.26 4.80 0.78
C PHE A 74 15.57 5.32 1.36
N ASP A 75 16.46 5.80 0.50
CA ASP A 75 17.71 6.41 0.94
C ASP A 75 17.43 7.57 1.90
N GLU A 76 18.31 7.73 2.90
CA GLU A 76 18.19 8.77 3.90
C GLU A 76 18.18 10.14 3.22
N ASN A 77 17.13 10.92 3.48
CA ASN A 77 17.15 12.34 3.19
C ASN A 77 17.62 13.10 4.45
N PRO A 78 18.02 14.38 4.35
CA PRO A 78 18.50 15.15 5.50
C PRO A 78 17.50 15.26 6.68
N TRP A 79 16.25 14.88 6.48
CA TRP A 79 15.12 15.03 7.40
C TRP A 79 14.71 13.70 8.07
N GLY A 80 15.29 12.56 7.66
CA GLY A 80 15.09 11.28 8.33
C GLY A 80 15.00 10.07 7.39
N GLU A 81 14.72 8.91 7.99
CA GLU A 81 14.49 7.66 7.25
C GLU A 81 13.05 7.65 6.72
N HIS A 82 12.89 7.62 5.40
CA HIS A 82 11.60 7.46 4.75
C HIS A 82 11.34 5.98 4.43
N LYS A 83 10.11 5.51 4.67
CA LYS A 83 9.70 4.11 4.49
C LYS A 83 8.38 3.99 3.77
N PHE A 84 8.18 2.86 3.12
CA PHE A 84 6.87 2.38 2.69
C PHE A 84 6.60 1.03 3.33
N ILE A 85 5.36 0.74 3.71
CA ILE A 85 5.00 -0.55 4.29
C ILE A 85 3.78 -1.14 3.63
N ILE A 86 3.81 -2.45 3.41
CA ILE A 86 2.63 -3.29 3.23
C ILE A 86 2.60 -4.28 4.38
N TRP A 87 1.59 -4.19 5.22
CA TRP A 87 1.41 -5.07 6.36
C TRP A 87 0.04 -5.72 6.29
N ARG A 88 0.00 -7.02 6.04
CA ARG A 88 -1.21 -7.83 6.14
C ARG A 88 -1.22 -8.56 7.48
N ARG A 89 -2.35 -8.55 8.18
CA ARG A 89 -2.62 -9.45 9.30
C ARG A 89 -3.98 -10.09 9.09
N ARG A 90 -4.00 -11.40 8.87
CA ARG A 90 -5.20 -12.15 8.46
C ARG A 90 -5.85 -11.49 7.23
N THR A 91 -7.05 -10.94 7.35
CA THR A 91 -7.79 -10.31 6.24
C THR A 91 -7.53 -8.81 6.13
N GLU A 92 -6.95 -8.17 7.16
CA GLU A 92 -6.68 -6.73 7.14
C GLU A 92 -5.31 -6.42 6.52
N VAL A 93 -5.24 -5.32 5.79
CA VAL A 93 -4.03 -4.80 5.16
C VAL A 93 -3.87 -3.32 5.51
N LEU A 94 -2.74 -2.95 6.10
CA LEU A 94 -2.27 -1.57 6.25
C LEU A 94 -1.22 -1.30 5.19
N VAL A 95 -1.33 -0.18 4.49
CA VAL A 95 -0.36 0.27 3.50
C VAL A 95 -0.13 1.77 3.62
N GLY A 96 1.10 2.22 3.42
CA GLY A 96 1.40 3.66 3.41
C GLY A 96 2.89 3.99 3.43
N SER A 97 3.18 5.24 3.11
CA SER A 97 4.48 5.89 3.25
C SER A 97 4.56 6.63 4.58
N PHE A 98 5.72 6.58 5.22
CA PHE A 98 5.94 7.30 6.47
C PHE A 98 7.41 7.66 6.70
N GLU A 99 7.61 8.80 7.35
CA GLU A 99 8.91 9.27 7.83
C GLU A 99 9.11 8.90 9.30
N VAL A 100 10.36 8.61 9.66
CA VAL A 100 10.77 8.28 11.03
C VAL A 100 11.41 9.49 11.70
N HIS A 101 10.64 10.17 12.55
CA HIS A 101 11.13 11.29 13.36
C HIS A 101 11.66 10.78 14.70
N VAL A 102 12.99 10.65 14.80
CA VAL A 102 13.66 10.04 15.97
C VAL A 102 13.56 10.92 17.20
N GLU A 103 13.79 12.23 17.06
CA GLU A 103 13.80 13.20 18.17
C GLU A 103 12.40 13.36 18.78
N GLU A 104 11.38 13.48 17.94
CA GLU A 104 9.97 13.55 18.34
C GLU A 104 9.37 12.20 18.73
N ASN A 105 10.10 11.10 18.49
CA ASN A 105 9.66 9.73 18.75
C ASN A 105 8.29 9.40 18.12
N LEU A 106 8.09 9.82 16.86
CA LEU A 106 6.86 9.60 16.11
C LEU A 106 7.11 9.04 14.69
N TYR A 107 6.05 8.51 14.10
CA TYR A 107 5.95 8.33 12.64
C TYR A 107 5.02 9.38 12.07
N GLU A 108 5.45 10.02 10.99
CA GLU A 108 4.62 10.89 10.17
C GLU A 108 4.24 10.14 8.90
N TRP A 109 2.95 9.94 8.67
CA TRP A 109 2.45 9.25 7.49
C TRP A 109 1.98 10.27 6.47
N ASP A 110 2.62 10.30 5.30
CA ASP A 110 2.19 11.16 4.20
C ASP A 110 0.85 10.68 3.66
N MET A 111 0.76 9.39 3.32
CA MET A 111 -0.46 8.68 2.96
C MET A 111 -0.53 7.33 3.64
N ARG A 112 -1.72 6.94 4.11
CA ARG A 112 -1.99 5.57 4.52
C ARG A 112 -3.41 5.14 4.19
N ALA A 113 -3.58 3.85 3.98
CA ALA A 113 -4.88 3.21 3.85
C ALA A 113 -4.93 1.92 4.66
N LYS A 114 -6.13 1.57 5.12
CA LYS A 114 -6.46 0.22 5.57
C LYS A 114 -7.55 -0.39 4.73
N CYS A 115 -7.31 -1.63 4.33
CA CYS A 115 -8.21 -2.42 3.52
C CYS A 115 -8.48 -3.78 4.17
N THR A 116 -9.52 -4.46 3.71
CA THR A 116 -9.76 -5.88 3.97
C THR A 116 -9.75 -6.68 2.68
N ILE A 117 -9.32 -7.93 2.76
CA ILE A 117 -9.43 -8.95 1.72
C ILE A 117 -10.48 -9.97 2.19
N GLY A 118 -11.60 -10.05 1.50
CA GLY A 118 -12.62 -11.07 1.70
C GLY A 118 -12.12 -12.46 1.31
N TYR A 119 -12.78 -13.51 1.84
CA TYR A 119 -12.46 -14.89 1.46
C TYR A 119 -12.80 -15.22 0.00
N ASP A 120 -13.68 -14.43 -0.59
CA ASP A 120 -14.01 -14.42 -2.01
C ASP A 120 -12.96 -13.69 -2.87
N GLY A 121 -11.98 -13.01 -2.25
CA GLY A 121 -10.95 -12.23 -2.95
C GLY A 121 -11.33 -10.77 -3.17
N VAL A 122 -12.50 -10.32 -2.72
CA VAL A 122 -12.95 -8.94 -2.83
C VAL A 122 -12.18 -8.04 -1.86
N TRP A 123 -11.73 -6.88 -2.34
CA TRP A 123 -11.07 -5.87 -1.52
C TRP A 123 -12.01 -4.71 -1.21
N GLU A 124 -11.86 -4.17 0.00
CA GLU A 124 -12.56 -2.96 0.42
C GLU A 124 -11.63 -2.06 1.23
N THR A 125 -11.65 -0.76 0.95
CA THR A 125 -10.91 0.26 1.72
C THR A 125 -11.81 0.84 2.79
N HIS A 126 -11.42 0.69 4.06
CA HIS A 126 -12.18 1.14 5.23
C HIS A 126 -11.67 2.46 5.79
N PHE A 127 -10.39 2.73 5.61
CA PHE A 127 -9.76 3.93 6.14
C PHE A 127 -8.71 4.45 5.16
N ALA A 128 -8.60 5.76 5.02
CA ALA A 128 -7.44 6.40 4.42
C ALA A 128 -7.24 7.80 5.03
N SER A 129 -5.99 8.26 5.08
CA SER A 129 -5.66 9.60 5.60
C SER A 129 -4.39 10.15 4.97
N HIS A 130 -4.28 11.47 5.01
CA HIS A 130 -3.04 12.21 4.80
C HIS A 130 -2.50 12.82 6.09
N ARG A 131 -1.18 12.98 6.16
CA ARG A 131 -0.46 13.68 7.24
C ARG A 131 -0.90 13.26 8.63
N SER A 132 -0.94 11.96 8.86
CA SER A 132 -1.35 11.40 10.16
C SER A 132 -0.12 11.02 10.98
N TYR A 133 -0.16 11.29 12.29
CA TYR A 133 0.96 11.03 13.18
C TYR A 133 0.61 9.93 14.18
N CYS A 134 1.57 9.08 14.51
CA CYS A 134 1.45 8.13 15.61
C CYS A 134 2.77 8.01 16.37
N LYS A 135 2.75 7.42 17.58
CA LYS A 135 3.99 7.07 18.29
C LYS A 135 4.87 6.19 17.41
N ARG A 136 6.20 6.34 17.49
CA ARG A 136 7.21 5.56 16.74
C ARG A 136 7.21 4.09 17.17
N SER A 137 6.20 3.36 16.71
CA SER A 137 5.91 1.99 17.09
C SER A 137 5.00 1.37 16.04
N LEU A 138 5.45 0.28 15.41
CA LEU A 138 4.62 -0.44 14.45
C LEU A 138 3.32 -0.97 15.10
N ALA A 139 3.32 -1.30 16.39
CA ALA A 139 2.09 -1.65 17.09
C ALA A 139 1.07 -0.49 17.11
N HIS A 140 1.54 0.75 17.27
CA HIS A 140 0.69 1.95 17.21
C HIS A 140 0.30 2.28 15.77
N ALA A 141 1.18 2.11 14.79
CA ALA A 141 0.81 2.19 13.38
C ALA A 141 -0.31 1.20 13.03
N TRP A 142 -0.25 -0.01 13.55
CA TRP A 142 -1.32 -0.98 13.31
C TRP A 142 -2.64 -0.57 13.96
N LYS A 143 -2.63 -0.20 15.26
CA LYS A 143 -3.86 -0.03 16.04
C LYS A 143 -4.40 1.40 16.08
N GLY A 144 -3.57 2.40 15.80
CA GLY A 144 -3.76 3.74 16.32
C GLY A 144 -3.48 3.84 17.83
N PRO A 145 -3.80 4.97 18.47
CA PRO A 145 -4.45 6.14 17.89
C PRO A 145 -3.51 6.95 16.99
N TYR A 146 -4.12 7.70 16.09
CA TYR A 146 -3.45 8.68 15.25
C TYR A 146 -3.90 10.09 15.66
N PHE A 147 -3.04 11.08 15.45
CA PHE A 147 -3.28 12.45 15.90
C PHE A 147 -2.69 13.49 14.94
N SER A 148 -3.08 14.75 15.12
CA SER A 148 -2.43 15.93 14.54
C SER A 148 -1.19 16.31 15.37
N TYR A 149 -0.13 16.82 14.75
CA TYR A 149 1.11 17.15 15.46
C TYR A 149 1.57 18.59 15.20
N LYS A 150 1.88 19.33 16.28
CA LYS A 150 2.20 20.77 16.25
C LYS A 150 1.13 21.54 15.43
N GLN A 151 1.53 22.32 14.44
CA GLN A 151 0.63 23.04 13.53
C GLN A 151 0.02 22.15 12.42
N PHE A 152 0.51 20.92 12.24
CA PHE A 152 0.08 20.04 11.16
C PHE A 152 -1.15 19.24 11.55
N LYS A 153 -2.22 19.39 10.77
CA LYS A 153 -3.49 18.70 10.98
C LYS A 153 -3.52 17.40 10.20
N MET A 154 -4.00 16.36 10.88
CA MET A 154 -4.34 15.10 10.24
C MET A 154 -5.59 15.28 9.38
N HIS A 155 -5.55 14.71 8.18
CA HIS A 155 -6.66 14.73 7.23
C HIS A 155 -7.17 13.31 7.00
N ASP A 156 -8.13 12.90 7.81
CA ASP A 156 -8.85 11.65 7.58
C ASP A 156 -9.85 11.83 6.43
N ALA A 157 -10.05 10.78 5.65
CA ALA A 157 -11.03 10.79 4.57
C ALA A 157 -12.45 10.97 5.14
N ALA A 158 -13.04 12.14 4.90
CA ALA A 158 -14.37 12.50 5.41
C ALA A 158 -15.52 11.67 4.80
N ASN A 159 -15.29 11.06 3.63
CA ASN A 159 -16.26 10.20 2.93
C ASN A 159 -15.54 9.16 2.05
N GLU A 160 -16.33 8.26 1.47
CA GLU A 160 -15.84 7.18 0.62
C GLU A 160 -15.10 7.67 -0.64
N GLY A 161 -15.58 8.74 -1.28
CA GLY A 161 -14.94 9.29 -2.48
C GLY A 161 -13.51 9.76 -2.18
N VAL A 162 -13.32 10.51 -1.10
CA VAL A 162 -11.99 10.94 -0.64
C VAL A 162 -11.14 9.73 -0.27
N ARG A 163 -11.70 8.77 0.47
CA ARG A 163 -10.99 7.56 0.89
C ARG A 163 -10.45 6.76 -0.29
N ASN A 164 -11.29 6.56 -1.30
CA ASN A 164 -10.92 5.86 -2.53
C ASN A 164 -9.89 6.67 -3.34
N GLY A 165 -9.97 8.00 -3.33
CA GLY A 165 -8.97 8.87 -3.94
C GLY A 165 -7.57 8.67 -3.34
N ILE A 166 -7.45 8.72 -2.01
CA ILE A 166 -6.16 8.50 -1.32
C ILE A 166 -5.63 7.09 -1.59
N ALA A 167 -6.49 6.08 -1.54
CA ALA A 167 -6.10 4.70 -1.83
C ALA A 167 -5.58 4.54 -3.27
N VAL A 168 -6.22 5.19 -4.24
CA VAL A 168 -5.75 5.23 -5.63
C VAL A 168 -4.39 5.91 -5.73
N CYS A 169 -4.16 7.04 -5.06
CA CYS A 169 -2.85 7.69 -5.04
C CYS A 169 -1.74 6.79 -4.49
N LEU A 170 -2.03 6.00 -3.43
CA LEU A 170 -1.08 5.00 -2.93
C LEU A 170 -0.81 3.88 -3.95
N GLY A 171 -1.84 3.42 -4.65
CA GLY A 171 -1.69 2.43 -5.74
C GLY A 171 -0.85 2.96 -6.89
N GLU A 172 -1.11 4.20 -7.31
CA GLU A 172 -0.33 4.91 -8.33
C GLU A 172 1.13 5.10 -7.89
N GLN A 173 1.37 5.51 -6.64
CA GLN A 173 2.72 5.66 -6.09
C GLN A 173 3.53 4.36 -6.20
N ILE A 174 2.94 3.23 -5.81
CA ILE A 174 3.59 1.91 -5.91
C ILE A 174 4.10 1.64 -7.33
N LEU A 175 3.30 1.98 -8.34
CA LEU A 175 3.55 1.69 -9.75
C LEU A 175 4.54 2.69 -10.38
N ILE A 176 4.35 3.99 -10.14
CA ILE A 176 5.20 5.06 -10.67
C ILE A 176 6.62 4.94 -10.12
N ASP A 177 6.74 4.78 -8.80
CA ASP A 177 8.04 4.71 -8.12
C ASP A 177 8.70 3.34 -8.28
N LYS A 178 8.01 2.40 -8.96
CA LYS A 178 8.44 1.01 -9.16
C LYS A 178 9.00 0.41 -7.87
N LEU A 179 8.22 0.46 -6.80
CA LEU A 179 8.71 0.15 -5.44
C LEU A 179 9.31 -1.26 -5.31
N TRP A 180 9.00 -2.18 -6.23
CA TRP A 180 9.66 -3.49 -6.33
C TRP A 180 11.17 -3.43 -6.60
N ASN A 181 11.71 -2.30 -7.07
CA ASN A 181 13.14 -2.07 -7.26
C ASN A 181 13.83 -1.46 -6.02
N VAL A 182 13.07 -1.07 -5.00
CA VAL A 182 13.59 -0.45 -3.78
C VAL A 182 14.04 -1.52 -2.79
N ARG A 183 15.10 -1.23 -2.03
CA ARG A 183 15.58 -2.11 -0.95
C ARG A 183 14.45 -2.37 0.04
N HIS A 184 14.20 -3.64 0.32
CA HIS A 184 13.10 -4.03 1.19
C HIS A 184 13.45 -5.19 2.13
N THR A 185 12.71 -5.26 3.23
CA THR A 185 12.76 -6.33 4.21
C THR A 185 11.40 -7.00 4.28
N LEU A 186 11.37 -8.33 4.12
CA LEU A 186 10.17 -9.15 4.25
C LEU A 186 10.20 -9.95 5.56
N GLU A 187 9.14 -9.81 6.35
CA GLU A 187 8.92 -10.57 7.58
C GLU A 187 7.56 -11.29 7.51
N THR A 188 7.51 -12.56 7.94
CA THR A 188 6.28 -13.36 7.97
C THR A 188 6.15 -14.12 9.30
N ALA A 189 4.91 -14.36 9.73
CA ALA A 189 4.57 -15.14 10.94
C ALA A 189 3.23 -15.86 10.80
#